data_AF-A0A3A5WIL2-F1
#
_entry.id   AF-A0A3A5WIL2-F1
#
_cell.length_a   1.000
_cell.length_b   1.000
_cell.length_c   1.000
_cell.angle_alpha   90.00
_cell.angle_beta   90.00
_cell.angle_gamma   90.00
#
_symmetry.space_group_name_H-M   'P 1'
#
loop_
_entity.id
_entity.type
_entity.pdbx_description
1 polymer ?
#
loop_
_entity_poly.entity_id
_entity_poly.type
_entity_poly.pdbx_seq_one_letter_code
_entity_poly.pdbx_strand_id
1 'polypeptide(L)'
;MNMSSSRRWANPALWAVALVLINVLWMNVAKQTAPNEINTADQFERFREVDVAPVFGTQDALPAVFSTTFSSLSLDQANVSYTVRLNNESIVFSWSGVLTDEVPDWEGDLTPGTYVVETVVEEGIQVEQVLLLQPFETVQMTGHVVLSFLLVAIAGLEQGVRAFIAKNTKTTAAPTTTSTAPFKPSAYNEQETLAWDDTDSPWREPVR
;
A
#
# COMPACT_ATOMS: atom_id res chain seq x y z
N MET A 1 -16.86 -2.95 36.94
CA MET A 1 -16.16 -2.28 35.82
C MET A 1 -16.28 -3.17 34.59
N ASN A 2 -17.09 -2.76 33.61
CA ASN A 2 -17.44 -3.57 32.43
C ASN A 2 -16.36 -3.46 31.34
N MET A 3 -15.61 -4.53 31.10
CA MET A 3 -14.81 -4.73 29.89
C MET A 3 -15.62 -5.59 28.90
N SER A 4 -16.46 -4.97 28.07
CA SER A 4 -17.12 -5.70 26.97
C SER A 4 -17.36 -4.86 25.70
N SER A 5 -17.03 -3.57 25.69
CA SER A 5 -17.20 -2.70 24.52
C SER A 5 -16.03 -2.74 23.53
N SER A 6 -14.81 -3.10 23.97
CA SER A 6 -13.60 -3.04 23.13
C SER A 6 -13.62 -4.01 21.95
N ARG A 7 -14.30 -5.15 22.07
CA ARG A 7 -14.31 -6.20 21.04
C ARG A 7 -15.20 -5.88 19.84
N ARG A 8 -16.20 -5.00 19.99
CA ARG A 8 -17.11 -4.60 18.90
C ARG A 8 -16.47 -3.56 17.96
N TRP A 9 -15.57 -2.73 18.46
CA TRP A 9 -14.91 -1.66 17.71
C TRP A 9 -13.58 -2.07 17.06
N ALA A 10 -12.99 -3.19 17.49
CA ALA A 10 -11.71 -3.66 16.95
C ALA A 10 -11.76 -3.95 15.43
N ASN A 11 -12.88 -4.42 14.89
CA ASN A 11 -12.99 -4.71 13.45
C ASN A 11 -12.98 -3.44 12.57
N PRO A 12 -13.87 -2.44 12.76
CA PRO A 12 -13.87 -1.26 11.89
C PRO A 12 -12.61 -0.39 12.07
N ALA A 13 -12.08 -0.28 13.29
CA ALA A 13 -10.85 0.45 13.53
C ALA A 13 -9.64 -0.19 12.83
N LEU A 14 -9.56 -1.53 12.83
CA LEU A 14 -8.51 -2.26 12.11
C LEU A 14 -8.60 -2.02 10.59
N TRP A 15 -9.80 -2.04 10.01
CA TRP A 15 -10.00 -1.74 8.59
C TRP A 15 -9.64 -0.31 8.22
N ALA A 16 -9.93 0.66 9.09
CA ALA A 16 -9.49 2.04 8.90
C ALA A 16 -7.95 2.16 8.92
N VAL A 17 -7.28 1.48 9.87
CA VAL A 17 -5.81 1.43 9.91
C VAL A 17 -5.26 0.77 8.65
N ALA A 18 -5.83 -0.34 8.20
CA ALA A 18 -5.43 -1.02 6.97
C ALA A 18 -5.59 -0.11 5.75
N LEU A 19 -6.67 0.68 5.69
CA LEU A 19 -6.90 1.65 4.61
C LEU A 19 -5.81 2.73 4.57
N VAL A 20 -5.41 3.25 5.73
CA VAL A 20 -4.31 4.22 5.79
C VAL A 20 -3.00 3.56 5.34
N LEU A 21 -2.68 2.38 5.88
CA LEU A 21 -1.42 1.68 5.58
C LEU A 21 -1.29 1.32 4.10
N ILE A 22 -2.34 0.80 3.47
CA ILE A 22 -2.29 0.41 2.05
C ILE A 22 -2.10 1.63 1.14
N ASN A 23 -2.74 2.76 1.48
CA ASN A 23 -2.60 3.99 0.71
C ASN A 23 -1.23 4.64 0.92
N VAL A 24 -0.67 4.60 2.14
CA VAL A 24 0.70 5.05 2.40
C VAL A 24 1.71 4.20 1.64
N LEU A 25 1.54 2.88 1.65
CA LEU A 25 2.39 1.97 0.87
C LEU A 25 2.32 2.31 -0.62
N TRP A 26 1.11 2.50 -1.15
CA TRP A 26 0.91 2.86 -2.55
C TRP A 26 1.56 4.19 -2.93
N MET A 27 1.46 5.24 -2.09
CA MET A 27 2.17 6.51 -2.36
C MET A 27 3.69 6.33 -2.48
N ASN A 28 4.28 5.42 -1.69
CA ASN A 28 5.71 5.15 -1.77
C ASN A 28 6.06 4.40 -3.06
N VAL A 29 5.24 3.43 -3.46
CA VAL A 29 5.41 2.71 -4.74
C VAL A 29 5.24 3.65 -5.93
N ALA A 30 4.24 4.52 -5.89
CA ALA A 30 3.94 5.46 -6.97
C ALA A 30 5.10 6.43 -7.27
N LYS A 31 5.87 6.80 -6.25
CA LYS A 31 7.02 7.71 -6.38
C LYS A 31 8.31 7.03 -6.83
N GLN A 32 8.33 5.70 -6.98
CA GLN A 32 9.56 5.00 -7.36
C GLN A 32 9.99 5.39 -8.78
N THR A 33 11.30 5.57 -8.93
CA THR A 33 11.96 5.84 -10.21
C THR A 33 12.47 4.54 -10.82
N ALA A 34 12.32 4.40 -12.13
CA ALA A 34 12.93 3.38 -12.97
C ALA A 34 14.12 4.01 -13.69
N PRO A 35 15.38 3.69 -13.30
CA PRO A 35 16.56 4.20 -13.96
C PRO A 35 16.79 3.49 -15.29
N ASN A 36 17.16 4.26 -16.31
CA ASN A 36 17.58 3.78 -17.61
C ASN A 36 18.94 4.40 -17.94
N GLU A 37 19.97 3.55 -18.00
CA GLU A 37 21.34 3.96 -18.31
C GLU A 37 21.47 4.13 -19.82
N ILE A 38 21.85 5.33 -20.24
CA ILE A 38 21.91 5.71 -21.66
C ILE A 38 23.35 5.68 -22.15
N ASN A 39 24.23 6.35 -21.42
CA ASN A 39 25.66 6.28 -21.65
C ASN A 39 26.37 6.09 -20.31
N THR A 40 27.46 5.35 -20.34
CA THR A 40 28.36 5.15 -19.20
C THR A 40 29.79 5.49 -19.63
N ALA A 41 30.68 5.73 -18.66
CA ALA A 41 32.08 6.04 -18.93
C ALA A 41 32.77 5.00 -19.85
N ASP A 42 32.34 3.74 -19.79
CA ASP A 42 32.93 2.63 -20.53
C ASP A 42 32.22 2.34 -21.87
N GLN A 43 30.96 2.78 -22.03
CA GLN A 43 30.11 2.46 -23.16
C GLN A 43 29.41 3.73 -23.68
N PHE A 44 30.22 4.61 -24.28
CA PHE A 44 29.72 5.81 -24.93
C PHE A 44 29.36 5.56 -26.39
N GLU A 45 28.14 5.98 -26.78
CA GLU A 45 27.75 6.16 -28.18
C GLU A 45 27.15 7.56 -28.37
N ARG A 46 27.50 8.19 -29.51
CA ARG A 46 26.98 9.52 -29.87
C ARG A 46 25.46 9.53 -29.98
N PHE A 47 24.86 8.46 -30.50
CA PHE A 47 23.42 8.34 -30.67
C PHE A 47 22.94 7.12 -29.88
N ARG A 48 22.10 7.34 -28.90
CA ARG A 48 21.45 6.29 -28.11
C ARG A 48 19.95 6.37 -28.28
N GLU A 49 19.33 5.22 -28.47
CA GLU A 49 17.88 5.09 -28.57
C GLU A 49 17.32 4.58 -27.24
N VAL A 50 16.23 5.18 -26.78
CA VAL A 50 15.57 4.88 -25.52
C VAL A 50 14.07 4.77 -25.75
N ASP A 51 13.51 3.60 -25.48
CA ASP A 51 12.08 3.38 -25.56
C ASP A 51 11.40 3.70 -24.22
N VAL A 52 10.55 4.71 -24.22
CA VAL A 52 9.65 5.02 -23.11
C VAL A 52 8.35 4.24 -23.33
N ALA A 53 8.20 3.15 -22.60
CA ALA A 53 7.06 2.26 -22.75
C ALA A 53 5.77 2.82 -22.11
N PRO A 54 4.60 2.55 -22.69
CA PRO A 54 3.32 2.89 -22.07
C PRO A 54 3.08 2.07 -20.81
N VAL A 55 2.53 2.71 -19.77
CA VAL A 55 2.25 2.07 -18.49
C VAL A 55 0.77 1.71 -18.42
N PHE A 56 0.46 0.44 -18.09
CA PHE A 56 -0.92 -0.09 -18.05
C PHE A 56 -1.73 0.16 -19.35
N GLY A 57 -1.06 0.26 -20.50
CA GLY A 57 -1.69 0.51 -21.80
C GLY A 57 -2.18 1.96 -22.00
N THR A 58 -1.82 2.87 -21.10
CA THR A 58 -2.10 4.32 -21.24
C THR A 58 -1.02 5.00 -22.09
N GLN A 59 -1.38 6.10 -22.74
CA GLN A 59 -0.45 6.97 -23.48
C GLN A 59 -0.13 8.25 -22.69
N ASP A 60 -0.37 8.20 -21.40
CA ASP A 60 -0.18 9.34 -20.51
C ASP A 60 1.32 9.62 -20.35
N ALA A 61 1.69 10.89 -20.26
CA ALA A 61 3.08 11.28 -20.09
C ALA A 61 3.61 10.83 -18.71
N LEU A 62 4.88 10.42 -18.71
CA LEU A 62 5.59 9.93 -17.53
C LEU A 62 6.53 11.03 -17.04
N PRO A 63 6.46 11.41 -15.76
CA PRO A 63 7.46 12.28 -15.17
C PRO A 63 8.85 11.65 -15.30
N ALA A 64 9.81 12.48 -15.69
CA ALA A 64 11.15 12.06 -16.03
C ALA A 64 12.19 13.07 -15.55
N VAL A 65 13.32 12.55 -15.09
CA VAL A 65 14.52 13.34 -14.80
C VAL A 65 15.66 12.79 -15.65
N PHE A 66 16.31 13.64 -16.43
CA PHE A 66 17.48 13.29 -17.20
C PHE A 66 18.70 13.96 -16.60
N SER A 67 19.64 13.12 -16.13
CA SER A 67 20.88 13.56 -15.51
C SER A 67 22.05 13.24 -16.45
N THR A 68 22.98 14.18 -16.56
CA THR A 68 24.17 14.04 -17.41
C THR A 68 25.38 14.55 -16.67
N THR A 69 26.46 13.76 -16.69
CA THR A 69 27.77 14.16 -16.20
C THR A 69 28.81 14.00 -17.31
N PHE A 70 29.60 15.05 -17.52
CA PHE A 70 30.78 15.01 -18.38
C PHE A 70 32.03 15.06 -17.51
N SER A 71 33.01 14.21 -17.80
CA SER A 71 34.30 14.24 -17.09
C SER A 71 35.46 13.90 -18.02
N SER A 72 36.67 14.32 -17.68
CA SER A 72 37.88 13.96 -18.42
C SER A 72 39.08 13.88 -17.48
N LEU A 73 40.04 13.02 -17.81
CA LEU A 73 41.33 12.93 -17.12
C LEU A 73 42.47 13.65 -17.87
N SER A 74 42.21 14.10 -19.10
CA SER A 74 43.23 14.61 -20.02
C SER A 74 42.94 16.01 -20.58
N LEU A 75 41.69 16.46 -20.53
CA LEU A 75 41.25 17.75 -21.05
C LEU A 75 40.79 18.65 -19.92
N ASP A 76 41.28 19.88 -19.91
CA ASP A 76 40.87 20.92 -18.95
C ASP A 76 39.62 21.69 -19.43
N GLN A 77 39.42 21.77 -20.76
CA GLN A 77 38.28 22.43 -21.40
C GLN A 77 37.93 21.74 -22.70
N ALA A 78 36.64 21.58 -22.96
CA ALA A 78 36.11 21.07 -24.22
C ALA A 78 34.64 21.49 -24.36
N ASN A 79 34.15 21.60 -25.59
CA ASN A 79 32.73 21.84 -25.82
C ASN A 79 31.95 20.53 -25.72
N VAL A 80 30.84 20.58 -25.00
CA VAL A 80 29.97 19.42 -24.79
C VAL A 80 28.52 19.83 -25.00
N SER A 81 27.75 18.94 -25.61
CA SER A 81 26.31 19.15 -25.74
C SER A 81 25.58 17.83 -25.82
N TYR A 82 24.29 17.88 -25.48
CA TYR A 82 23.38 16.79 -25.75
C TYR A 82 22.03 17.33 -26.21
N THR A 83 21.32 16.53 -26.98
CA THR A 83 19.96 16.83 -27.45
C THR A 83 19.12 15.57 -27.41
N VAL A 84 17.93 15.67 -26.85
CA VAL A 84 16.96 14.57 -26.81
C VAL A 84 15.82 14.87 -27.77
N ARG A 85 15.57 13.92 -28.67
CA ARG A 85 14.54 14.02 -29.70
C ARG A 85 13.51 12.91 -29.56
N LEU A 86 12.23 13.25 -29.62
CA LEU A 86 11.16 12.26 -29.77
C LEU A 86 11.01 11.90 -31.24
N ASN A 87 11.05 10.60 -31.53
CA ASN A 87 10.95 9.99 -32.86
C ASN A 87 11.95 10.57 -33.87
N ASN A 88 13.12 11.03 -33.41
CA ASN A 88 14.15 11.69 -34.21
C ASN A 88 13.69 12.97 -34.95
N GLU A 89 12.52 13.52 -34.61
CA GLU A 89 11.93 14.66 -35.30
C GLU A 89 11.85 15.88 -34.38
N SER A 90 11.21 15.72 -33.22
CA SER A 90 10.90 16.83 -32.32
C SER A 90 11.91 16.92 -31.18
N ILE A 91 12.53 18.09 -31.01
CA ILE A 91 13.44 18.34 -29.88
C ILE A 91 12.61 18.48 -28.61
N VAL A 92 12.88 17.64 -27.63
CA VAL A 92 12.25 17.68 -26.31
C VAL A 92 13.02 18.64 -25.41
N PHE A 93 14.33 18.44 -25.35
CA PHE A 93 15.25 19.33 -24.65
C PHE A 93 16.66 19.21 -25.22
N SER A 94 17.47 20.25 -24.98
CA SER A 94 18.84 20.35 -25.45
C SER A 94 19.63 21.20 -24.48
N TRP A 95 20.90 20.84 -24.29
CA TRP A 95 21.84 21.60 -23.49
C TRP A 95 23.20 21.64 -24.19
N SER A 96 23.90 22.76 -24.04
CA SER A 96 25.25 22.95 -24.57
C SER A 96 26.05 23.84 -23.63
N GLY A 97 27.31 23.48 -23.41
CA GLY A 97 28.22 24.24 -22.57
C GLY A 97 29.67 23.76 -22.75
N VAL A 98 30.50 24.05 -21.76
CA VAL A 98 31.87 23.55 -21.68
C VAL A 98 32.01 22.51 -20.57
N LEU A 99 33.05 21.68 -20.64
CA LEU A 99 33.30 20.57 -19.71
C LEU A 99 33.29 20.96 -18.23
N THR A 100 33.64 22.21 -17.91
CA THR A 100 33.68 22.72 -16.54
C THR A 100 32.34 23.24 -16.03
N ASP A 101 31.33 23.33 -16.90
CA ASP A 101 30.00 23.81 -16.54
C ASP A 101 29.26 22.73 -15.75
N GLU A 102 28.54 23.16 -14.70
CA GLU A 102 27.59 22.29 -14.03
C GLU A 102 26.40 22.04 -14.96
N VAL A 103 26.15 20.77 -15.26
CA VAL A 103 25.02 20.36 -16.10
C VAL A 103 23.79 20.24 -15.20
N PRO A 104 22.74 21.07 -15.39
CA PRO A 104 21.52 20.93 -14.61
C PRO A 104 20.77 19.66 -15.02
N ASP A 105 20.18 18.98 -14.05
CA ASP A 105 19.21 17.93 -14.31
C ASP A 105 18.01 18.53 -15.05
N TRP A 106 17.58 17.86 -16.13
CA TRP A 106 16.36 18.22 -16.81
C TRP A 106 15.19 17.47 -16.19
N GLU A 107 14.14 18.18 -15.81
CA GLU A 107 12.89 17.61 -15.31
C GLU A 107 11.74 17.92 -16.28
N GLY A 108 10.92 16.92 -16.59
CA GLY A 108 9.75 17.10 -17.45
C GLY A 108 8.95 15.83 -17.66
N ASP A 109 7.88 15.92 -18.44
CA ASP A 109 7.01 14.79 -18.74
C ASP A 109 7.31 14.23 -20.14
N LEU A 110 7.55 12.92 -20.23
CA LEU A 110 7.82 12.20 -21.48
C LEU A 110 6.62 11.35 -21.86
N THR A 111 6.01 11.62 -23.02
CA THR A 111 5.00 10.73 -23.59
C THR A 111 5.63 9.40 -24.02
N PRO A 112 4.91 8.28 -23.98
CA PRO A 112 5.42 7.02 -24.50
C PRO A 112 5.84 7.15 -25.98
N GLY A 113 6.98 6.55 -26.31
CA GLY A 113 7.60 6.68 -27.63
C GLY A 113 9.10 6.41 -27.60
N THR A 114 9.71 6.50 -28.77
CA THR A 114 11.14 6.25 -28.96
C THR A 114 11.89 7.58 -28.96
N TYR A 115 12.85 7.71 -28.05
CA TYR A 115 13.68 8.90 -27.90
C TYR A 115 15.08 8.63 -28.38
N VAL A 116 15.66 9.59 -29.08
CA VAL A 116 17.07 9.57 -29.51
C VAL A 116 17.83 10.63 -28.75
N VAL A 117 18.84 10.19 -28.01
CA VAL A 117 19.80 11.05 -27.31
C VAL A 117 21.03 11.18 -28.19
N GLU A 118 21.26 12.40 -28.69
CA GLU A 118 22.45 12.77 -29.42
C GLU A 118 23.40 13.51 -28.48
N THR A 119 24.61 12.99 -28.28
CA THR A 119 25.62 13.58 -27.40
C THR A 119 26.89 13.90 -28.19
N VAL A 120 27.28 15.17 -28.22
CA VAL A 120 28.45 15.66 -28.93
C VAL A 120 29.53 16.04 -27.94
N VAL A 121 30.63 15.30 -27.97
CA VAL A 121 31.80 15.48 -27.10
C VAL A 121 33.08 15.28 -27.90
N GLU A 122 34.18 15.86 -27.41
CA GLU A 122 35.53 15.64 -27.93
C GLU A 122 36.11 14.29 -27.45
N GLU A 123 37.16 13.80 -28.13
CA GLU A 123 37.82 12.55 -27.75
C GLU A 123 38.47 12.67 -26.36
N GLY A 124 38.30 11.65 -25.52
CA GLY A 124 38.84 11.62 -24.15
C GLY A 124 37.91 12.20 -23.08
N ILE A 125 36.67 12.52 -23.44
CA ILE A 125 35.60 12.86 -22.49
C ILE A 125 34.78 11.61 -22.19
N GLN A 126 34.60 11.34 -20.89
CA GLN A 126 33.69 10.34 -20.36
C GLN A 126 32.31 10.96 -20.15
N VAL A 127 31.29 10.19 -20.52
CA VAL A 127 29.89 10.63 -20.50
C VAL A 127 29.08 9.64 -19.68
N GLU A 128 28.39 10.14 -18.67
CA GLU A 128 27.40 9.37 -17.92
C GLU A 128 26.04 10.05 -18.08
N GLN A 129 25.07 9.30 -18.59
CA GLN A 129 23.72 9.79 -18.84
C GLN A 129 22.70 8.77 -18.33
N VAL A 130 21.79 9.23 -17.48
CA VAL A 130 20.75 8.41 -16.88
C VAL A 130 19.41 9.10 -17.02
N LEU A 131 18.42 8.36 -17.50
CA LEU A 131 17.02 8.77 -17.52
C LEU A 131 16.28 8.07 -16.39
N LEU A 132 15.72 8.84 -15.47
CA LEU A 132 14.90 8.36 -14.35
C LEU A 132 13.44 8.58 -14.71
N LEU A 133 12.68 7.50 -14.95
CA LEU A 133 11.24 7.58 -15.24
C LEU A 133 10.43 7.27 -13.98
N GLN A 134 9.28 7.92 -13.78
CA GLN A 134 8.35 7.60 -12.69
C GLN A 134 7.05 6.99 -13.24
N PRO A 135 7.05 5.70 -13.64
CA PRO A 135 5.94 5.10 -14.38
C PRO A 135 4.64 5.02 -13.56
N PHE A 136 4.74 4.90 -12.24
CA PHE A 136 3.58 4.70 -11.38
C PHE A 136 2.96 6.02 -10.88
N GLU A 137 3.64 7.14 -11.06
CA GLU A 137 3.14 8.45 -10.63
C GLU A 137 1.88 8.83 -11.43
N THR A 138 1.90 8.60 -12.75
CA THR A 138 0.78 8.84 -13.66
C THR A 138 -0.50 8.09 -13.25
N VAL A 139 -0.36 6.89 -12.66
CA VAL A 139 -1.51 6.08 -12.19
C VAL A 139 -1.74 6.14 -10.69
N GLN A 140 -1.08 7.06 -9.99
CA GLN A 140 -1.14 7.16 -8.53
C GLN A 140 -2.59 7.29 -8.04
N MET A 141 -3.38 8.19 -8.62
CA MET A 141 -4.76 8.42 -8.19
C MET A 141 -5.65 7.21 -8.47
N THR A 142 -5.49 6.58 -9.63
CA THR A 142 -6.22 5.36 -10.01
C THR A 142 -5.91 4.23 -9.02
N GLY A 143 -4.64 4.03 -8.69
CA GLY A 143 -4.23 3.03 -7.71
C GLY A 143 -4.82 3.29 -6.32
N HIS A 144 -4.85 4.54 -5.86
CA HIS A 144 -5.49 4.91 -4.59
C HIS A 144 -6.97 4.51 -4.54
N VAL A 145 -7.72 4.85 -5.58
CA VAL A 145 -9.15 4.55 -5.68
C VAL A 145 -9.38 3.04 -5.72
N VAL A 146 -8.64 2.33 -6.58
CA VAL A 146 -8.79 0.87 -6.75
C VAL A 146 -8.44 0.13 -5.47
N LEU A 147 -7.29 0.42 -4.86
CA LEU A 147 -6.85 -0.24 -3.62
C LEU A 147 -7.83 0.01 -2.47
N SER A 148 -8.31 1.25 -2.33
CA SER A 148 -9.29 1.61 -1.31
C SER A 148 -10.61 0.88 -1.52
N PHE A 149 -11.10 0.83 -2.75
CA PHE A 149 -12.34 0.12 -3.09
C PHE A 149 -12.20 -1.39 -2.83
N LEU A 150 -11.11 -2.01 -3.30
CA LEU A 150 -10.84 -3.43 -3.08
C LEU A 150 -10.76 -3.76 -1.59
N LEU A 151 -10.11 -2.91 -0.79
CA LEU A 151 -10.03 -3.13 0.65
C LEU A 151 -11.41 -3.10 1.31
N VAL A 152 -12.26 -2.13 0.95
CA VAL A 152 -13.64 -2.04 1.46
C VAL A 152 -14.46 -3.26 1.03
N ALA A 153 -14.30 -3.71 -0.23
CA ALA A 153 -14.97 -4.91 -0.72
C ALA A 153 -14.55 -6.16 0.09
N ILE A 154 -13.25 -6.32 0.37
CA ILE A 154 -12.73 -7.43 1.20
C ILE A 154 -13.29 -7.34 2.62
N ALA A 155 -13.36 -6.14 3.21
CA ALA A 155 -13.96 -5.94 4.53
C ALA A 155 -15.44 -6.36 4.56
N GLY A 156 -16.19 -6.04 3.51
CA GLY A 156 -17.59 -6.47 3.34
C GLY A 156 -17.72 -7.99 3.17
N LEU A 157 -16.84 -8.61 2.37
CA LEU A 157 -16.81 -10.06 2.18
C LEU A 157 -16.51 -10.80 3.48
N GLU A 158 -15.57 -10.31 4.29
CA GLU A 158 -15.27 -10.88 5.61
C GLU A 158 -16.52 -10.89 6.51
N GLN A 159 -17.25 -9.76 6.55
CA GLN A 159 -18.49 -9.65 7.32
C GLN A 159 -19.57 -10.60 6.80
N GLY A 160 -19.70 -10.73 5.48
CA GLY A 160 -20.62 -11.65 4.83
C GLY A 160 -20.33 -13.12 5.17
N VAL A 161 -19.06 -13.54 5.09
CA VAL A 161 -18.62 -14.90 5.45
C VAL A 161 -18.90 -15.19 6.93
N ARG A 162 -18.57 -14.25 7.83
CA ARG A 162 -18.86 -14.38 9.27
C ARG A 162 -20.37 -14.53 9.52
N ALA A 163 -21.20 -13.75 8.84
CA ALA A 163 -22.65 -13.84 8.97
C ALA A 163 -23.21 -15.18 8.44
N PHE A 164 -22.70 -15.68 7.33
CA PHE A 164 -23.08 -16.97 6.76
C PHE A 164 -22.73 -18.14 7.69
N ILE A 165 -21.51 -18.18 8.23
CA ILE A 165 -21.08 -19.21 9.20
C ILE A 165 -21.93 -19.15 10.47
N ALA A 166 -22.21 -17.95 10.99
CA ALA A 166 -23.05 -17.77 12.17
C ALA A 166 -24.51 -18.25 11.95
N LYS A 167 -25.04 -18.10 10.73
CA LYS A 167 -26.37 -18.60 10.37
C LYS A 167 -26.40 -20.13 10.32
N ASN A 168 -25.36 -20.76 9.78
CA ASN A 168 -25.30 -22.22 9.63
C ASN A 168 -24.97 -22.95 10.94
N THR A 169 -24.24 -22.31 11.85
CA THR A 169 -23.94 -22.86 13.19
C THR A 169 -25.10 -22.73 14.18
N LYS A 170 -25.95 -21.71 14.03
CA LYS A 170 -27.19 -21.56 14.84
C LYS A 170 -28.21 -22.67 14.61
N THR A 171 -28.21 -23.32 13.44
CA THR A 171 -29.09 -24.46 13.14
C THR A 171 -28.71 -25.73 13.90
N THR A 172 -27.49 -25.79 14.47
CA THR A 172 -27.01 -26.94 15.29
C THR A 172 -27.07 -26.65 16.80
N ALA A 173 -27.59 -25.48 17.22
CA ALA A 173 -27.87 -25.25 18.63
C ALA A 173 -29.08 -26.10 19.02
N ALA A 174 -28.80 -27.25 19.67
CA ALA A 174 -29.77 -28.02 20.42
C ALA A 174 -30.65 -27.06 21.26
N PRO A 175 -31.96 -27.32 21.37
CA PRO A 175 -32.85 -26.44 22.13
C PRO A 175 -32.25 -26.26 23.51
N THR A 176 -32.03 -25.00 23.91
CA THR A 176 -31.83 -24.65 25.30
C THR A 176 -32.97 -25.30 26.05
N THR A 177 -32.70 -26.40 26.72
CA THR A 177 -33.59 -26.91 27.75
C THR A 177 -33.61 -25.80 28.78
N THR A 178 -34.63 -24.95 28.70
CA THR A 178 -35.20 -24.33 29.88
C THR A 178 -35.53 -25.50 30.78
N SER A 179 -34.59 -25.85 31.65
CA SER A 179 -34.87 -26.66 32.81
C SER A 179 -35.87 -25.84 33.60
N THR A 180 -37.15 -26.15 33.40
CA THR A 180 -38.21 -25.77 34.32
C THR A 180 -37.89 -26.51 35.62
N ALA A 181 -36.98 -25.96 36.43
CA ALA A 181 -36.85 -26.38 37.80
C ALA A 181 -38.21 -26.07 38.46
N PRO A 182 -38.92 -27.07 39.02
CA PRO A 182 -40.30 -26.90 39.47
C PRO A 182 -40.42 -26.11 40.78
N PHE A 183 -39.32 -25.54 41.28
CA PHE A 183 -39.30 -24.87 42.56
C PHE A 183 -39.31 -23.36 42.38
N LYS A 184 -40.45 -22.76 42.78
CA LYS A 184 -40.60 -21.33 43.04
C LYS A 184 -39.59 -20.95 44.14
N PRO A 185 -38.71 -19.95 43.97
CA PRO A 185 -37.95 -19.44 45.10
C PRO A 185 -38.93 -18.72 46.04
N SER A 186 -39.12 -19.23 47.26
CA SER A 186 -39.81 -18.46 48.29
C SER A 186 -38.90 -17.30 48.69
N ALA A 187 -39.48 -16.10 48.78
CA ALA A 187 -38.79 -14.97 49.38
C ALA A 187 -38.52 -15.32 50.85
N TYR A 188 -37.26 -15.30 51.24
CA TYR A 188 -36.83 -15.47 52.62
C TYR A 188 -37.42 -14.34 53.47
N ASN A 189 -38.20 -14.68 54.49
CA ASN A 189 -38.81 -13.74 55.43
C ASN A 189 -38.25 -14.08 56.82
N GLU A 190 -37.39 -13.21 57.36
CA GLU A 190 -36.61 -13.45 58.59
C GLU A 190 -37.43 -13.49 59.89
N GLN A 191 -38.76 -13.46 59.82
CA GLN A 191 -39.65 -13.34 60.99
C GLN A 191 -40.48 -14.60 61.30
N GLU A 192 -40.35 -15.68 60.53
CA GLU A 192 -40.94 -16.98 60.88
C GLU A 192 -39.89 -17.96 61.42
N THR A 193 -39.25 -17.60 62.53
CA THR A 193 -38.64 -18.62 63.41
C THR A 193 -39.77 -19.33 64.16
N LEU A 194 -40.38 -20.32 63.51
CA LEU A 194 -41.34 -21.21 64.13
C LEU A 194 -40.67 -22.00 65.25
N ALA A 195 -41.29 -21.93 66.43
CA ALA A 195 -40.94 -22.68 67.62
C ALA A 195 -40.84 -24.18 67.28
N TRP A 196 -39.71 -24.79 67.62
CA TRP A 196 -39.52 -26.23 67.54
C TRP A 196 -40.32 -26.91 68.66
N ASP A 197 -41.26 -27.78 68.28
CA ASP A 197 -41.96 -28.67 69.21
C ASP A 197 -41.13 -29.96 69.36
N ASP A 198 -40.64 -30.22 70.57
CA ASP A 198 -39.80 -31.38 70.92
C ASP A 198 -40.52 -32.73 70.70
N THR A 199 -41.81 -32.73 70.36
CA THR A 199 -42.58 -33.95 70.08
C THR A 199 -42.36 -34.55 68.68
N ASP A 200 -41.70 -33.82 67.76
CA ASP A 200 -41.52 -34.23 66.36
C ASP A 200 -40.04 -34.50 65.99
N SER A 201 -39.28 -35.07 66.92
CA SER A 201 -37.91 -35.51 66.64
C SER A 201 -37.91 -36.78 65.77
N PRO A 202 -37.22 -36.78 64.60
CA PRO A 202 -37.24 -37.88 63.64
C PRO A 202 -36.49 -39.14 64.10
N TRP A 203 -35.85 -39.10 65.27
CA TRP A 203 -35.09 -40.22 65.84
C TRP A 203 -35.79 -40.79 67.07
N ARG A 204 -36.93 -41.48 66.87
CA ARG A 204 -37.46 -42.38 67.92
C ARG A 204 -36.62 -43.65 67.99
N GLU A 205 -36.30 -44.06 69.22
CA GLU A 205 -35.81 -45.39 69.52
C GLU A 205 -36.96 -46.42 69.39
N PRO A 206 -36.73 -47.61 68.82
CA PRO A 206 -37.80 -48.60 68.67
C PRO A 206 -38.26 -49.14 70.04
N VAL A 207 -39.56 -49.26 70.22
CA VAL A 207 -40.17 -49.90 71.39
C VAL A 207 -39.88 -51.41 71.32
N ARG A 208 -39.41 -52.00 72.42
CA ARG A 208 -39.24 -53.46 72.57
C ARG A 208 -40.58 -54.18 72.69
#